data_AF-A0A966GF68-F1
#
_entry.id   AF-A0A966GF68-F1
#
_cell.length_a   1.000
_cell.length_b   1.000
_cell.length_c   1.000
_cell.angle_alpha   90.00
_cell.angle_beta   90.00
_cell.angle_gamma   90.00
#
_symmetry.space_group_name_H-M   'P 1'
#
loop_
_entity.id
_entity.type
_entity.pdbx_description
1 polymer ?
#
loop_
_entity_poly.entity_id
_entity_poly.type
_entity_poly.pdbx_seq_one_letter_code
_entity_poly.pdbx_strand_id
1 'polypeptide(L)'
;MIRYTPLLMLALLAACDEAAMAELNASLSGTPVASAPEVPQLPAAVLAALPPGVPPAVVFQDSSGCYAVGIEVTVPQQGYPLRDAAGQPICEGQPALVALAPPAATAQ
;
A
#
# COMPACT_ATOMS: atom_id res chain seq x y z
N MET A 1 -23.25 -26.96 52.63
CA MET A 1 -22.75 -25.96 51.66
C MET A 1 -21.36 -26.41 51.19
N ILE A 2 -21.32 -27.12 50.06
CA ILE A 2 -20.10 -27.71 49.49
C ILE A 2 -19.33 -26.61 48.76
N ARG A 3 -18.08 -26.39 49.16
CA ARG A 3 -17.17 -25.38 48.61
C ARG A 3 -16.61 -25.86 47.27
N TYR A 4 -17.24 -25.44 46.16
CA TYR A 4 -16.81 -25.75 44.79
C TYR A 4 -15.59 -24.94 44.30
N THR A 5 -15.01 -24.12 45.16
CA THR A 5 -13.87 -23.24 44.87
C THR A 5 -12.60 -23.94 44.33
N PRO A 6 -12.19 -25.16 44.75
CA PRO A 6 -10.96 -25.77 44.24
C PRO A 6 -11.09 -26.30 42.80
N LEU A 7 -12.30 -26.60 42.32
CA LEU A 7 -12.54 -27.14 40.99
C LEU A 7 -12.39 -26.10 39.88
N LEU A 8 -12.70 -24.83 40.18
CA LEU A 8 -12.57 -23.74 39.20
C LEU A 8 -11.09 -23.37 38.93
N MET A 9 -10.22 -23.53 39.94
CA MET A 9 -8.79 -23.28 39.82
C MET A 9 -8.08 -24.34 38.96
N LEU A 10 -8.46 -25.62 39.07
CA LEU A 10 -7.86 -26.69 38.25
C LEU A 10 -8.18 -26.54 36.75
N ALA A 11 -9.36 -26.01 36.40
CA ALA A 11 -9.72 -25.76 35.01
C ALA A 11 -8.90 -24.63 34.36
N LEU A 12 -8.46 -23.63 35.15
CA LEU A 12 -7.62 -22.54 34.63
C LEU A 12 -6.17 -23.00 34.36
N LEU A 13 -5.60 -23.90 35.17
CA LEU A 13 -4.23 -24.38 34.95
C LEU A 13 -4.10 -25.31 33.73
N ALA A 14 -5.17 -26.03 33.36
CA ALA A 14 -5.17 -26.90 32.18
C ALA A 14 -5.21 -26.14 30.84
N ALA A 15 -5.52 -24.83 30.85
CA ALA A 15 -5.58 -24.00 29.66
C ALA A 15 -4.21 -23.46 29.20
N CYS A 16 -3.12 -23.73 29.95
CA CYS A 16 -1.75 -23.34 29.62
C CYS A 16 -0.90 -24.53 29.15
N ASP A 17 -1.50 -25.51 28.46
CA ASP A 17 -0.78 -26.65 27.90
C ASP A 17 0.00 -26.24 26.63
N GLU A 18 1.25 -26.71 26.50
CA GLU A 18 2.13 -26.40 25.37
C GLU A 18 1.50 -26.71 24.00
N ALA A 19 0.58 -27.67 23.92
CA ALA A 19 -0.12 -27.99 22.67
C ALA A 19 -0.95 -26.81 22.14
N ALA A 20 -1.64 -26.07 23.02
CA ALA A 20 -2.44 -24.90 22.62
C ALA A 20 -1.55 -23.75 22.12
N MET A 21 -0.38 -23.56 22.75
CA MET A 21 0.60 -22.57 22.33
C MET A 21 1.31 -22.96 21.02
N ALA A 22 1.49 -24.26 20.77
CA ALA A 22 2.05 -24.78 19.52
C ALA A 22 1.09 -24.58 18.33
N GLU A 23 -0.23 -24.76 18.51
CA GLU A 23 -1.23 -24.50 17.46
C GLU A 23 -1.35 -23.01 17.12
N LEU A 24 -1.25 -22.14 18.13
CA LEU A 24 -1.18 -20.69 17.93
C LEU A 24 0.09 -20.32 17.15
N ASN A 25 1.26 -20.82 17.57
CA ASN A 25 2.52 -20.55 16.87
C ASN A 25 2.52 -21.07 15.42
N ALA A 26 1.94 -22.25 15.19
CA ALA A 26 1.77 -22.80 13.84
C ALA A 26 0.83 -21.95 12.98
N SER A 27 -0.22 -21.39 13.57
CA SER A 27 -1.15 -20.47 12.88
C SER A 27 -0.51 -19.13 12.53
N LEU A 28 0.41 -18.62 13.36
CA LEU A 28 1.13 -17.37 13.08
C LEU A 28 2.32 -17.54 12.12
N SER A 29 2.94 -18.72 12.10
CA SER A 29 4.12 -19.00 11.25
C SER A 29 3.77 -19.34 9.80
N GLY A 30 2.48 -19.48 9.48
CA GLY A 30 1.97 -19.96 8.20
C GLY A 30 1.68 -18.89 7.15
N THR A 31 1.98 -17.61 7.38
CA THR A 31 1.76 -16.58 6.36
C THR A 31 2.89 -16.59 5.32
N PRO A 32 2.63 -17.01 4.07
CA PRO A 32 3.59 -16.75 3.00
C PRO A 32 3.82 -15.24 2.95
N VAL A 33 5.09 -14.83 3.06
CA VAL A 33 5.48 -13.43 2.89
C VAL A 33 5.12 -13.06 1.46
N ALA A 34 3.97 -12.40 1.29
CA ALA A 34 3.56 -11.89 0.00
C ALA A 34 4.69 -10.99 -0.50
N SER A 35 5.23 -11.29 -1.69
CA SER A 35 6.22 -10.43 -2.35
C SER A 35 5.76 -8.99 -2.26
N ALA A 36 6.61 -8.12 -1.71
CA ALA A 36 6.29 -6.71 -1.54
C ALA A 36 5.74 -6.16 -2.86
N PRO A 37 4.55 -5.51 -2.86
CA PRO A 37 3.97 -4.99 -4.09
C PRO A 37 5.00 -4.07 -4.75
N GLU A 38 5.34 -4.36 -6.00
CA GLU A 38 6.23 -3.54 -6.81
C GLU A 38 5.61 -2.14 -6.87
N VAL A 39 6.20 -1.18 -6.16
CA VAL A 39 5.66 0.18 -6.09
C VAL A 39 5.72 0.74 -7.51
N PRO A 40 4.58 1.04 -8.16
CA PRO A 40 4.59 1.54 -9.52
C PRO A 40 5.44 2.81 -9.57
N GLN A 41 6.53 2.78 -10.34
CA GLN A 41 7.39 3.94 -10.45
C GLN A 41 6.67 5.02 -11.25
N LEU A 42 6.36 6.14 -10.60
CA LEU A 42 5.76 7.29 -11.25
C LEU A 42 6.72 7.89 -12.29
N PRO A 43 6.22 8.34 -13.45
CA PRO A 43 7.03 9.09 -14.41
C PRO A 43 7.63 10.35 -13.79
N ALA A 44 8.83 10.73 -14.22
CA ALA A 44 9.56 11.90 -13.69
C ALA A 44 8.73 13.20 -13.79
N ALA A 45 8.00 13.39 -14.89
CA ALA A 45 7.14 14.55 -15.08
C ALA A 45 5.96 14.59 -14.09
N VAL A 46 5.43 13.43 -13.67
CA VAL A 46 4.38 13.36 -12.66
C VAL A 46 4.94 13.74 -11.29
N LEU A 47 6.13 13.21 -10.94
CA LEU A 47 6.81 13.57 -9.70
C LEU A 47 7.15 15.07 -9.63
N ALA A 48 7.59 15.65 -10.73
CA ALA A 48 7.90 17.08 -10.82
C ALA A 48 6.67 17.98 -10.72
N ALA A 49 5.51 17.48 -11.11
CA ALA A 49 4.24 18.21 -11.05
C ALA A 49 3.54 18.11 -9.68
N LEU A 50 4.10 17.35 -8.73
CA LEU A 50 3.47 17.20 -7.42
C LEU A 50 3.47 18.51 -6.65
N PRO A 51 2.33 18.89 -6.04
CA PRO A 51 2.29 20.01 -5.12
C PRO A 51 3.22 19.76 -3.92
N PRO A 52 3.75 20.83 -3.30
CA PRO A 52 4.65 20.72 -2.16
C PRO A 52 3.97 19.96 -1.00
N GLY A 53 4.66 18.93 -0.49
CA GLY A 53 4.17 18.10 0.60
C GLY A 53 3.24 16.96 0.19
N VAL A 54 2.89 16.82 -1.09
CA VAL A 54 2.08 15.69 -1.57
C VAL A 54 2.97 14.47 -1.80
N PRO A 55 2.71 13.33 -1.12
CA PRO A 55 3.49 12.12 -1.34
C PRO A 55 3.10 11.45 -2.67
N PRO A 56 4.04 10.80 -3.38
CA PRO A 56 3.74 10.11 -4.63
C PRO A 56 2.75 8.95 -4.46
N ALA A 57 2.64 8.40 -3.24
CA ALA A 57 1.74 7.29 -2.92
C ALA A 57 0.24 7.63 -3.03
N VAL A 58 -0.13 8.91 -3.03
CA VAL A 58 -1.54 9.32 -3.22
C VAL A 58 -1.87 9.66 -4.67
N VAL A 59 -0.93 9.46 -5.59
CA VAL A 59 -1.15 9.68 -7.02
C VAL A 59 -1.71 8.41 -7.64
N PHE A 60 -2.73 8.57 -8.47
CA PHE A 60 -3.35 7.48 -9.21
C PHE A 60 -3.60 7.91 -10.66
N GLN A 61 -3.84 6.93 -11.53
CA GLN A 61 -4.32 7.17 -12.89
C GLN A 61 -5.83 7.00 -12.91
N ASP A 62 -6.55 8.00 -13.41
CA ASP A 62 -7.99 7.93 -13.58
C ASP A 62 -8.40 7.13 -14.84
N SER A 63 -9.69 6.87 -15.00
CA SER A 63 -10.24 6.08 -16.12
C SER A 63 -10.02 6.68 -17.51
N SER A 64 -9.64 7.96 -17.58
CA SER A 64 -9.27 8.69 -18.80
C SER A 64 -7.78 8.55 -19.13
N GLY A 65 -7.00 7.84 -18.29
CA GLY A 65 -5.57 7.65 -18.47
C GLY A 65 -4.70 8.82 -17.95
N CYS A 66 -5.31 9.79 -17.24
CA CYS A 66 -4.62 10.95 -16.69
C CYS A 66 -4.24 10.75 -15.22
N TYR A 67 -3.16 11.39 -14.79
CA TYR A 67 -2.69 11.31 -13.40
C TYR A 67 -3.40 12.34 -12.53
N ALA A 68 -3.79 11.93 -11.33
CA ALA A 68 -4.48 12.77 -10.35
C ALA A 68 -3.97 12.51 -8.93
N VAL A 69 -4.07 13.53 -8.08
CA VAL A 69 -3.83 13.42 -6.63
C VAL A 69 -5.14 13.02 -5.95
N GLY A 70 -5.13 11.88 -5.26
CA GLY A 70 -6.25 11.41 -4.47
C GLY A 70 -6.52 12.30 -3.27
N ILE A 71 -7.80 12.62 -3.06
CA ILE A 71 -8.25 13.39 -1.89
C ILE A 71 -8.68 12.44 -0.76
N GLU A 72 -9.14 11.25 -1.14
CA GLU A 72 -9.72 10.23 -0.24
C GLU A 72 -9.48 8.82 -0.79
N VAL A 73 -9.58 7.81 0.08
CA VAL A 73 -9.45 6.39 -0.28
C VAL A 73 -10.84 5.81 -0.50
N THR A 74 -11.41 6.06 -1.68
CA THR A 74 -12.72 5.55 -2.12
C THR A 74 -12.62 4.79 -3.45
N VAL A 75 -13.70 4.08 -3.81
CA VAL A 75 -13.81 3.37 -5.09
C VAL A 75 -15.13 3.80 -5.76
N PRO A 76 -15.10 4.49 -6.92
CA PRO A 76 -13.91 4.96 -7.64
C PRO A 76 -13.14 6.04 -6.85
N GLN A 77 -11.83 6.06 -7.03
CA GLN A 77 -10.96 7.03 -6.36
C GLN A 77 -11.16 8.42 -6.98
N GLN A 78 -11.39 9.42 -6.13
CA GLN A 78 -11.63 10.79 -6.54
C GLN A 78 -10.41 11.66 -6.25
N GLY A 79 -10.15 12.63 -7.13
CA GLY A 79 -8.94 13.44 -7.04
C GLY A 79 -8.93 14.71 -7.89
N TYR A 80 -7.84 15.46 -7.76
CA TYR A 80 -7.55 16.62 -8.58
C TYR A 80 -6.54 16.26 -9.68
N PRO A 81 -6.76 16.66 -10.95
CA PRO A 81 -5.85 16.33 -12.03
C PRO A 81 -4.50 17.00 -11.81
N LEU A 82 -3.41 16.21 -11.97
CA LEU A 82 -2.07 16.76 -12.02
C LEU A 82 -1.89 17.50 -13.35
N ARG A 83 -1.27 18.67 -13.27
CA ARG A 83 -1.08 19.55 -14.40
C ARG A 83 0.38 19.89 -14.57
N ASP A 84 0.79 20.03 -15.82
CA ASP A 84 2.13 20.52 -16.16
C ASP A 84 2.26 22.04 -15.94
N ALA A 85 3.44 22.58 -16.26
CA ALA A 85 3.71 24.01 -16.15
C ALA A 85 2.86 24.88 -17.10
N ALA A 86 2.29 24.29 -18.16
CA ALA A 86 1.37 24.96 -19.07
C ALA A 86 -0.10 24.84 -18.63
N GLY A 87 -0.36 24.18 -17.49
CA GLY A 87 -1.70 23.95 -16.96
C GLY A 87 -2.46 22.82 -17.65
N GLN A 88 -1.81 22.03 -18.51
CA GLN A 88 -2.43 20.89 -19.18
C GLN A 88 -2.43 19.65 -18.29
N PRO A 89 -3.48 18.82 -18.31
CA PRO A 89 -3.51 17.58 -17.55
C PRO A 89 -2.43 16.61 -18.05
N ILE A 90 -1.71 16.01 -17.11
CA ILE A 90 -0.65 15.04 -17.41
C ILE A 90 -1.29 13.67 -17.61
N CYS A 91 -1.22 13.14 -18.82
CA CYS A 91 -1.80 11.84 -19.16
C CYS A 91 -0.75 10.89 -19.75
N GLU A 92 -0.98 9.59 -19.57
CA GLU A 92 -0.12 8.54 -20.11
C GLU A 92 0.02 8.69 -21.64
N GLY A 93 1.20 8.38 -22.17
CA GLY A 93 1.55 8.60 -23.57
C GLY A 93 1.79 10.05 -24.00
N GLN A 94 1.60 11.06 -23.14
CA GLN A 94 1.89 12.45 -23.50
C GLN A 94 3.40 12.73 -23.60
N PRO A 95 3.84 13.59 -24.55
CA PRO A 95 5.25 13.92 -24.73
C PRO A 95 5.88 14.58 -23.49
N ALA A 96 5.08 15.25 -22.64
CA ALA A 96 5.53 15.77 -21.35
C ALA A 96 6.10 14.68 -20.43
N LEU A 97 5.61 13.44 -20.54
CA LEU A 97 6.14 12.28 -19.80
C LEU A 97 7.39 11.68 -20.44
N VAL A 98 7.54 11.84 -21.75
CA VAL A 98 8.63 11.25 -22.55
C VAL A 98 9.88 12.14 -22.55
N ALA A 99 9.73 13.46 -22.38
CA ALA A 99 10.84 14.41 -22.50
C ALA A 99 11.84 14.43 -21.32
N LEU A 100 11.54 13.74 -20.22
CA LEU A 100 12.37 13.72 -19.00
C LEU A 100 12.79 12.31 -18.55
N ALA A 101 12.47 11.27 -19.32
CA ALA A 101 13.08 9.96 -19.09
C ALA A 101 14.58 10.07 -19.43
N PRO A 102 15.52 9.88 -18.48
CA PRO A 102 16.93 9.79 -18.85
C PRO A 102 17.09 8.65 -19.87
N PRO A 103 17.89 8.82 -20.94
CA PRO A 103 18.13 7.72 -21.86
C PRO A 103 18.66 6.55 -21.04
N ALA A 104 18.02 5.39 -21.17
CA ALA A 104 18.45 4.15 -20.51
C ALA A 104 19.96 4.00 -20.73
N ALA A 105 20.72 4.07 -19.63
CA ALA A 105 22.16 3.86 -19.66
C ALA A 105 22.40 2.43 -20.14
N THR A 106 22.75 2.29 -21.41
CA THR A 106 23.31 1.05 -21.94
C THR A 106 24.73 0.95 -21.39
N ALA A 107 24.89 0.16 -20.33
CA ALA A 107 26.20 -0.28 -19.89
C ALA A 107 26.73 -1.28 -20.92
N GLN A 108 27.71 -0.83 -21.72
CA GLN A 108 28.67 -1.69 -22.42
C GLN A 108 29.79 -2.09 -21.46
#